data_AF-A0A356B226-F1
#
_entry.id   AF-A0A356B226-F1
#
_cell.length_a   1.000
_cell.length_b   1.000
_cell.length_c   1.000
_cell.angle_alpha   90.00
_cell.angle_beta   90.00
_cell.angle_gamma   90.00
#
_symmetry.space_group_name_H-M   'P 1'
#
loop_
_entity.id
_entity.type
_entity.pdbx_description
1 polymer ?
#
loop_
_entity_poly.entity_id
_entity_poly.type
_entity_poly.pdbx_seq_one_letter_code
_entity_poly.pdbx_strand_id
1 'polypeptide(L)'
;MTGRIDSVRAYVDNIFDHIEDADEKRDAYIHSYGVSHCCVLLAAKRGLNTELAAAIGLLHDVYRYKTGISALHSQNGAEMVRVAFKYIMMDVFSDDEQTIIKSAIYHHANKGYVHDEYDELLKDADILQRLALDNTYGWFYGMRLKSTMKELSLPLPNITVLPDGESAPQVFSKSLAADIAEALAGKNVTGEKSDTDFMKIIRYYPEDSIFEGLKNGWCAAFVYHCCLEAGLVLPIRVPHTAHKVANARFNGVGGWYDWGMDSGYCFFVKDGFTPERGDIVVYNDIIPKENKEENSKWHDHIGIVLSCDSESLIVAEGNVDNKNVSGILKRTCDDTIGCYIRIPQDYSYDGWKIDYKTGEIKTVDYMER
;
A
#
# COMPACT_ATOMS: atom_id res chain seq x y z
N MET A 1 -5.22 0.97 33.92
CA MET A 1 -4.52 1.46 32.72
C MET A 1 -3.85 0.25 32.11
N THR A 2 -4.30 -0.18 30.93
CA THR A 2 -3.59 -1.19 30.13
C THR A 2 -2.25 -0.59 29.70
N GLY A 3 -1.17 -1.36 29.73
CA GLY A 3 0.14 -0.87 29.29
C GLY A 3 0.14 -0.54 27.79
N ARG A 4 1.07 0.31 27.34
CA ARG A 4 1.16 0.72 25.91
C ARG A 4 1.26 -0.49 24.98
N ILE A 5 2.09 -1.47 25.38
CA ILE A 5 2.25 -2.74 24.65
C ILE A 5 1.01 -3.61 24.69
N ASP A 6 0.24 -3.59 25.78
CA ASP A 6 -1.03 -4.33 25.83
C ASP A 6 -2.04 -3.77 24.83
N SER A 7 -2.07 -2.44 24.64
CA SER A 7 -2.90 -1.81 23.59
C SER A 7 -2.46 -2.24 22.18
N VAL A 8 -1.14 -2.30 21.91
CA VAL A 8 -0.62 -2.77 20.63
C VAL A 8 -0.97 -4.25 20.40
N ARG A 9 -0.79 -5.09 21.42
CA ARG A 9 -1.13 -6.52 21.35
C ARG A 9 -2.61 -6.73 21.11
N ALA A 10 -3.49 -6.01 21.82
CA ALA A 10 -4.92 -6.11 21.60
C ALA A 10 -5.31 -5.77 20.15
N TYR A 11 -4.67 -4.76 19.55
CA TYR A 11 -4.88 -4.40 18.14
C TYR A 11 -4.42 -5.51 17.19
N VAL A 12 -3.20 -6.03 17.39
CA VAL A 12 -2.60 -7.07 16.56
C VAL A 12 -3.32 -8.40 16.69
N ASP A 13 -3.60 -8.84 17.91
CA ASP A 13 -4.30 -10.08 18.21
C ASP A 13 -5.71 -10.05 17.61
N ASN A 14 -6.41 -8.91 17.68
CA ASN A 14 -7.71 -8.76 17.02
C ASN A 14 -7.62 -8.96 15.50
N ILE A 15 -6.57 -8.50 14.84
CA ILE A 15 -6.38 -8.75 13.40
C ILE A 15 -6.14 -10.25 13.16
N PHE A 16 -5.20 -10.84 13.89
CA PHE A 16 -4.81 -12.24 13.70
C PHE A 16 -5.95 -13.20 14.04
N ASP A 17 -6.83 -12.81 14.97
CA ASP A 17 -7.94 -13.64 15.36
C ASP A 17 -8.98 -13.85 14.25
N HIS A 18 -9.04 -12.92 13.30
CA HIS A 18 -9.93 -12.95 12.13
C HIS A 18 -9.29 -13.55 10.88
N ILE A 19 -8.05 -14.07 10.96
CA ILE A 19 -7.45 -14.82 9.86
C ILE A 19 -8.14 -16.20 9.78
N GLU A 20 -8.78 -16.49 8.65
CA GLU A 20 -9.54 -17.73 8.44
C GLU A 20 -8.62 -18.96 8.26
N ASP A 21 -7.51 -18.80 7.53
CA ASP A 21 -6.54 -19.88 7.33
C ASP A 21 -5.75 -20.14 8.62
N ALA A 22 -5.83 -21.37 9.13
CA ALA A 22 -5.26 -21.72 10.41
C ALA A 22 -3.72 -21.72 10.42
N ASP A 23 -3.08 -22.00 9.29
CA ASP A 23 -1.62 -22.01 9.17
C ASP A 23 -1.09 -20.58 9.02
N GLU A 24 -1.76 -19.73 8.23
CA GLU A 24 -1.46 -18.29 8.15
C GLU A 24 -1.69 -17.59 9.50
N LYS A 25 -2.78 -17.93 10.22
CA LYS A 25 -3.00 -17.44 11.58
C LYS A 25 -1.85 -17.81 12.51
N ARG A 26 -1.40 -19.07 12.47
CA ARG A 26 -0.28 -19.55 13.29
C ARG A 26 1.02 -18.83 12.91
N ASP A 27 1.29 -18.68 11.63
CA ASP A 27 2.44 -17.94 11.11
C ASP A 27 2.43 -16.48 11.61
N ALA A 28 1.28 -15.81 11.54
CA ALA A 28 1.13 -14.43 12.00
C ALA A 28 1.54 -14.23 13.47
N TYR A 29 1.05 -15.09 14.37
CA TYR A 29 1.43 -15.04 15.77
C TYR A 29 2.91 -15.35 15.98
N ILE A 30 3.41 -16.46 15.41
CA ILE A 30 4.80 -16.90 15.62
C ILE A 30 5.79 -15.88 15.08
N HIS A 31 5.55 -15.39 13.86
CA HIS A 31 6.43 -14.43 13.20
C HIS A 31 6.40 -13.08 13.92
N SER A 32 5.24 -12.46 14.10
CA SER A 32 5.16 -11.09 14.63
C SER A 32 5.63 -11.00 16.09
N TYR A 33 5.26 -11.95 16.95
CA TYR A 33 5.77 -11.97 18.33
C TYR A 33 7.25 -12.37 18.39
N GLY A 34 7.71 -13.27 17.52
CA GLY A 34 9.12 -13.62 17.40
C GLY A 34 9.97 -12.41 17.00
N VAL A 35 9.54 -11.65 15.98
CA VAL A 35 10.21 -10.43 15.52
C VAL A 35 10.20 -9.37 16.62
N SER A 36 9.08 -9.18 17.32
CA SER A 36 8.99 -8.30 18.49
C SER A 36 10.03 -8.66 19.55
N HIS A 37 10.21 -9.95 19.87
CA HIS A 37 11.21 -10.37 20.84
C HIS A 37 12.65 -10.16 20.34
N CYS A 38 12.93 -10.45 19.07
CA CYS A 38 14.21 -10.13 18.44
C CYS A 38 14.50 -8.62 18.47
N CYS A 39 13.50 -7.77 18.19
CA CYS A 39 13.61 -6.32 18.31
C CYS A 39 13.99 -5.89 19.73
N VAL A 40 13.36 -6.47 20.77
CA VAL A 40 13.69 -6.15 22.18
C VAL A 40 15.13 -6.53 22.52
N LEU A 41 15.58 -7.72 22.13
CA LEU A 41 16.94 -8.18 22.39
C LEU A 41 17.98 -7.32 21.69
N LEU A 42 17.77 -7.02 20.41
CA LEU A 42 18.66 -6.16 19.64
C LEU A 42 18.62 -4.71 20.15
N ALA A 43 17.47 -4.19 20.56
CA ALA A 43 17.35 -2.86 21.15
C ALA A 43 18.16 -2.75 22.45
N ALA A 44 18.07 -3.76 23.33
CA ALA A 44 18.88 -3.81 24.55
C ALA A 44 20.39 -3.83 24.25
N LYS A 45 20.81 -4.54 23.19
CA LYS A 45 22.22 -4.56 22.74
C LYS A 45 22.68 -3.22 22.16
N ARG A 46 21.80 -2.53 21.44
CA ARG A 46 22.08 -1.26 20.73
C ARG A 46 21.84 -0.01 21.58
N GLY A 47 21.32 -0.15 22.80
CA GLY A 47 21.01 0.99 23.68
C GLY A 47 19.73 1.75 23.27
N LEU A 48 18.81 1.08 22.58
CA LEU A 48 17.52 1.64 22.14
C LEU A 48 16.40 1.37 23.15
N ASN A 49 15.28 2.07 23.00
CA ASN A 49 14.09 1.85 23.83
C ASN A 49 13.44 0.51 23.48
N THR A 50 13.44 -0.42 24.43
CA THR A 50 12.93 -1.79 24.25
C THR A 50 11.41 -1.85 24.14
N GLU A 51 10.66 -0.96 24.81
CA GLU A 51 9.21 -0.87 24.67
C GLU A 51 8.85 -0.44 23.24
N LEU A 52 9.51 0.61 22.73
CA LEU A 52 9.29 1.08 21.36
C LEU A 52 9.65 -0.01 20.32
N ALA A 53 10.77 -0.70 20.53
CA ALA A 53 11.19 -1.83 19.70
C ALA A 53 10.17 -2.99 19.69
N ALA A 54 9.56 -3.30 20.84
CA ALA A 54 8.52 -4.33 20.94
C ALA A 54 7.29 -3.96 20.10
N ALA A 55 6.84 -2.70 20.17
CA ALA A 55 5.72 -2.20 19.38
C ALA A 55 6.00 -2.26 17.87
N ILE A 56 7.21 -1.86 17.45
CA ILE A 56 7.66 -1.92 16.06
C ILE A 56 7.57 -3.35 15.51
N GLY A 57 8.12 -4.33 16.24
CA GLY A 57 8.10 -5.72 15.79
C GLY A 57 6.68 -6.33 15.75
N LEU A 58 5.79 -5.95 16.66
CA LEU A 58 4.39 -6.42 16.63
C LEU A 58 3.61 -5.85 15.45
N LEU A 59 3.89 -4.60 15.06
CA LEU A 59 3.10 -3.87 14.07
C LEU A 59 3.59 -4.05 12.62
N HIS A 60 4.79 -4.56 12.38
CA HIS A 60 5.43 -4.43 11.07
C HIS A 60 4.67 -5.06 9.89
N ASP A 61 4.06 -6.22 10.10
CA ASP A 61 3.41 -7.01 9.05
C ASP A 61 1.88 -7.05 9.17
N VAL A 62 1.27 -6.21 10.02
CA VAL A 62 -0.18 -6.23 10.27
C VAL A 62 -1.00 -6.01 8.99
N TYR A 63 -0.49 -5.21 8.04
CA TYR A 63 -1.15 -5.02 6.75
C TYR A 63 -1.14 -6.30 5.91
N ARG A 64 0.00 -7.00 5.84
CA ARG A 64 0.12 -8.26 5.11
C ARG A 64 -0.89 -9.26 5.64
N TYR A 65 -0.92 -9.45 6.96
CA TYR A 65 -1.82 -10.43 7.59
C TYR A 65 -3.31 -10.01 7.56
N LYS A 66 -3.63 -8.71 7.61
CA LYS A 66 -5.01 -8.23 7.51
C LYS A 66 -5.58 -8.35 6.09
N THR A 67 -4.74 -8.21 5.06
CA THR A 67 -5.20 -8.10 3.66
C THR A 67 -4.84 -9.30 2.78
N GLY A 68 -3.90 -10.15 3.22
CA GLY A 68 -3.27 -11.19 2.41
C GLY A 68 -2.30 -10.65 1.35
N ILE A 69 -2.00 -9.34 1.34
CA ILE A 69 -1.20 -8.70 0.28
C ILE A 69 0.24 -8.48 0.73
N SER A 70 1.17 -9.10 0.02
CA SER A 70 2.62 -8.94 0.28
C SER A 70 3.27 -7.81 -0.54
N ALA A 71 2.68 -7.40 -1.66
CA ALA A 71 3.21 -6.31 -2.47
C ALA A 71 3.13 -4.98 -1.70
N LEU A 72 4.28 -4.28 -1.57
CA LEU A 72 4.41 -3.01 -0.86
C LEU A 72 3.80 -3.02 0.57
N HIS A 73 3.82 -4.19 1.23
CA HIS A 73 3.20 -4.36 2.55
C HIS A 73 3.80 -3.44 3.61
N SER A 74 5.09 -3.10 3.49
CA SER A 74 5.77 -2.16 4.38
C SER A 74 5.23 -0.74 4.25
N GLN A 75 5.09 -0.21 3.03
CA GLN A 75 4.56 1.13 2.79
C GLN A 75 3.06 1.22 3.13
N ASN A 76 2.28 0.22 2.71
CA ASN A 76 0.86 0.16 3.04
C ASN A 76 0.63 -0.09 4.54
N GLY A 77 1.52 -0.84 5.20
CA GLY A 77 1.55 -1.05 6.64
C GLY A 77 1.79 0.22 7.43
N ALA A 78 2.71 1.08 6.99
CA ALA A 78 2.91 2.38 7.61
C ALA A 78 1.65 3.28 7.54
N GLU A 79 0.92 3.26 6.42
CA GLU A 79 -0.34 4.00 6.28
C GLU A 79 -1.47 3.40 7.13
N MET A 80 -1.56 2.08 7.21
CA MET A 80 -2.51 1.38 8.09
C MET A 80 -2.26 1.73 9.56
N VAL A 81 -1.00 1.67 10.01
CA VAL A 81 -0.61 1.99 11.39
C VAL A 81 -0.83 3.48 11.69
N ARG A 82 -0.63 4.38 10.73
CA ARG A 82 -0.99 5.81 10.88
C ARG A 82 -2.49 5.99 11.20
N VAL A 83 -3.37 5.24 10.54
CA VAL A 83 -4.81 5.27 10.84
C VAL A 83 -5.13 4.65 12.19
N ALA A 84 -4.45 3.54 12.54
CA ALA A 84 -4.61 2.91 13.85
C ALA A 84 -4.23 3.87 14.99
N PHE A 85 -3.11 4.59 14.90
CA PHE A 85 -2.75 5.61 15.91
C PHE A 85 -3.78 6.73 16.00
N LYS A 86 -4.38 7.14 14.89
CA LYS A 86 -5.35 8.23 14.88
C LYS A 86 -6.69 7.86 15.53
N TYR A 87 -7.16 6.62 15.37
CA TYR A 87 -8.54 6.26 15.74
C TYR A 87 -8.68 5.11 16.73
N ILE A 88 -7.66 4.27 16.90
CA ILE A 88 -7.72 3.04 17.73
C ILE A 88 -6.75 3.13 18.91
N MET A 89 -5.51 3.50 18.65
CA MET A 89 -4.42 3.63 19.62
C MET A 89 -4.10 5.10 19.89
N MET A 90 -5.13 5.93 20.03
CA MET A 90 -5.00 7.36 20.29
C MET A 90 -4.24 7.59 21.61
N ASP A 91 -3.31 8.53 21.59
CA ASP A 91 -2.46 8.93 22.74
C ASP A 91 -1.60 7.81 23.35
N VAL A 92 -1.46 6.65 22.70
CA VAL A 92 -0.59 5.55 23.18
C VAL A 92 0.89 5.86 22.95
N PHE A 93 1.21 6.58 21.88
CA PHE A 93 2.57 7.00 21.49
C PHE A 93 2.58 8.48 21.13
N SER A 94 3.66 9.19 21.47
CA SER A 94 3.87 10.57 21.04
C SER A 94 4.03 10.65 19.52
N ASP A 95 3.89 11.84 18.93
CA ASP A 95 4.06 12.04 17.48
C ASP A 95 5.46 11.61 16.98
N ASP A 96 6.50 11.85 17.80
CA ASP A 96 7.88 11.43 17.52
C ASP A 96 8.00 9.90 17.53
N GLU A 97 7.44 9.23 18.55
CA GLU A 97 7.43 7.78 18.64
C GLU A 97 6.63 7.14 17.50
N GLN A 98 5.46 7.70 17.16
CA GLN A 98 4.67 7.25 16.01
C GLN A 98 5.46 7.39 14.71
N THR A 99 6.23 8.47 14.55
CA THR A 99 7.08 8.68 13.39
C THR A 99 8.21 7.66 13.31
N ILE A 100 8.85 7.32 14.43
CA ILE A 100 9.85 6.25 14.51
C ILE A 100 9.23 4.90 14.13
N ILE A 101 8.07 4.56 14.69
CA ILE A 101 7.39 3.28 14.41
C ILE A 101 7.05 3.18 12.92
N LYS A 102 6.39 4.20 12.36
CA LYS A 102 6.00 4.20 10.94
C LYS A 102 7.22 4.17 10.02
N SER A 103 8.32 4.85 10.36
CA SER A 103 9.58 4.81 9.59
C SER A 103 10.13 3.39 9.52
N ALA A 104 10.22 2.72 10.68
CA ALA A 104 10.74 1.36 10.73
C ALA A 104 9.87 0.42 9.87
N ILE A 105 8.55 0.51 10.01
CA ILE A 105 7.60 -0.28 9.22
C ILE A 105 7.71 0.06 7.73
N TYR A 106 7.77 1.34 7.34
CA TYR A 106 7.83 1.76 5.94
C TYR A 106 9.08 1.22 5.21
N HIS A 107 10.21 1.15 5.92
CA HIS A 107 11.48 0.77 5.34
C HIS A 107 11.85 -0.72 5.49
N HIS A 108 11.15 -1.49 6.33
CA HIS A 108 11.68 -2.79 6.76
C HIS A 108 11.83 -3.78 5.60
N ALA A 109 11.01 -3.73 4.56
CA ALA A 109 11.18 -4.60 3.38
C ALA A 109 12.44 -4.25 2.55
N ASN A 110 12.97 -3.04 2.68
CA ASN A 110 14.08 -2.53 1.88
C ASN A 110 15.44 -2.95 2.48
N LYS A 111 15.76 -4.25 2.38
CA LYS A 111 16.97 -4.82 2.99
C LYS A 111 18.28 -4.31 2.36
N GLY A 112 18.25 -3.82 1.11
CA GLY A 112 19.43 -3.33 0.40
C GLY A 112 19.90 -1.92 0.78
N TYR A 113 19.08 -1.14 1.49
CA TYR A 113 19.41 0.24 1.83
C TYR A 113 19.60 0.41 3.34
N VAL A 114 20.36 1.43 3.74
CA VAL A 114 20.55 1.82 5.14
C VAL A 114 19.66 3.00 5.49
N HIS A 115 18.87 2.85 6.55
CA HIS A 115 18.06 3.91 7.14
C HIS A 115 18.42 4.11 8.63
N ASP A 116 17.50 4.61 9.44
CA ASP A 116 17.78 5.01 10.82
C ASP A 116 17.82 3.82 11.80
N GLU A 117 18.25 4.07 13.04
CA GLU A 117 18.57 3.03 14.03
C GLU A 117 17.44 2.00 14.28
N TYR A 118 16.18 2.44 14.36
CA TYR A 118 15.02 1.56 14.54
C TYR A 118 14.58 0.86 13.24
N ASP A 119 14.89 1.45 12.10
CA ASP A 119 14.61 0.86 10.79
C ASP A 119 15.57 -0.32 10.57
N GLU A 120 16.86 -0.12 10.88
CA GLU A 120 17.86 -1.18 10.85
C GLU A 120 17.61 -2.23 11.93
N LEU A 121 17.13 -1.82 13.12
CA LEU A 121 16.68 -2.76 14.16
C LEU A 121 15.62 -3.73 13.64
N LEU A 122 14.56 -3.22 13.02
CA LEU A 122 13.47 -4.05 12.53
C LEU A 122 13.91 -4.93 11.37
N LYS A 123 14.68 -4.40 10.41
CA LYS A 123 15.23 -5.20 9.29
C LYS A 123 16.02 -6.39 9.77
N ASP A 124 16.87 -6.19 10.78
CA ASP A 124 17.75 -7.23 11.31
C ASP A 124 16.96 -8.23 12.17
N ALA A 125 15.99 -7.76 12.96
CA ALA A 125 15.11 -8.60 13.77
C ALA A 125 14.20 -9.51 12.92
N ASP A 126 13.60 -8.97 11.86
CA ASP A 126 12.76 -9.70 10.90
C ASP A 126 13.52 -10.88 10.27
N ILE A 127 14.78 -10.64 9.86
CA ILE A 127 15.64 -11.70 9.32
C ILE A 127 16.06 -12.69 10.41
N LEU A 128 16.45 -12.19 11.58
CA LEU A 128 16.94 -13.03 12.68
C LEU A 128 15.88 -14.03 13.16
N GLN A 129 14.61 -13.63 13.21
CA GLN A 129 13.51 -14.50 13.63
C GLN A 129 13.38 -15.73 12.72
N ARG A 130 13.66 -15.59 11.42
CA ARG A 130 13.56 -16.66 10.42
C ARG A 130 14.71 -17.67 10.49
N LEU A 131 15.77 -17.41 11.27
CA LEU A 131 16.97 -18.26 11.36
C LEU A 131 16.67 -19.74 11.62
N ALA A 132 15.65 -20.04 12.43
CA ALA A 132 15.29 -21.41 12.79
C ALA A 132 14.47 -22.14 11.71
N LEU A 133 13.95 -21.41 10.72
CA LEU A 133 12.99 -21.89 9.73
C LEU A 133 13.62 -21.95 8.33
N ASP A 134 14.49 -21.00 8.01
CA ASP A 134 15.07 -20.84 6.68
C ASP A 134 16.58 -21.13 6.68
N ASN A 135 17.04 -21.86 5.65
CA ASN A 135 18.46 -22.17 5.43
C ASN A 135 19.05 -21.49 4.18
N THR A 136 18.22 -20.80 3.39
CA THR A 136 18.59 -20.17 2.12
C THR A 136 18.06 -18.75 2.11
N TYR A 137 18.92 -17.79 1.81
CA TYR A 137 18.61 -16.36 1.88
C TYR A 137 19.07 -15.66 0.60
N GLY A 138 18.32 -14.63 0.18
CA GLY A 138 18.81 -13.66 -0.81
C GLY A 138 20.06 -12.94 -0.32
N TRP A 139 20.80 -12.30 -1.23
CA TRP A 139 22.09 -11.67 -0.95
C TRP A 139 22.07 -10.76 0.28
N PHE A 140 21.24 -9.71 0.26
CA PHE A 140 21.14 -8.73 1.36
C PHE A 140 20.65 -9.36 2.67
N TYR A 141 19.73 -10.34 2.60
CA TYR A 141 19.22 -11.04 3.78
C TYR A 141 20.32 -11.83 4.48
N GLY A 142 21.10 -12.61 3.70
CA GLY A 142 22.21 -13.40 4.22
C GLY A 142 23.34 -12.54 4.78
N MET A 143 23.66 -11.42 4.12
CA MET A 143 24.69 -10.49 4.58
C MET A 143 24.29 -9.78 5.89
N ARG A 144 23.04 -9.35 6.01
CA ARG A 144 22.48 -8.82 7.27
C ARG A 144 22.51 -9.85 8.38
N LEU A 145 22.00 -11.06 8.13
CA LEU A 145 22.01 -12.15 9.13
C LEU A 145 23.43 -12.43 9.66
N LYS A 146 24.43 -12.55 8.77
CA LYS A 146 25.83 -12.73 9.18
C LYS A 146 26.35 -11.56 10.03
N SER A 147 25.96 -10.33 9.72
CA SER A 147 26.33 -9.13 10.49
C SER A 147 25.71 -9.17 11.89
N THR A 148 24.41 -9.41 11.98
CA THR A 148 23.66 -9.52 13.24
C THR A 148 24.20 -10.64 14.13
N MET A 149 24.53 -11.80 13.57
CA MET A 149 25.13 -12.90 14.34
C MET A 149 26.49 -12.53 14.93
N LYS A 150 27.33 -11.78 14.18
CA LYS A 150 28.61 -11.25 14.70
C LYS A 150 28.39 -10.21 15.80
N GLU A 151 27.44 -9.28 15.62
CA GLU A 151 27.08 -8.27 16.63
C GLU A 151 26.67 -8.94 17.96
N LEU A 152 25.90 -10.03 17.87
CA LEU A 152 25.46 -10.83 19.01
C LEU A 152 26.54 -11.78 19.56
N SER A 153 27.72 -11.84 18.95
CA SER A 153 28.79 -12.77 19.31
C SER A 153 28.36 -14.25 19.24
N LEU A 154 27.47 -14.58 18.29
CA LEU A 154 26.99 -15.94 18.04
C LEU A 154 27.77 -16.59 16.90
N PRO A 155 27.89 -17.93 16.88
CA PRO A 155 28.46 -18.65 15.75
C PRO A 155 27.71 -18.34 14.45
N LEU A 156 28.44 -18.19 13.35
CA LEU A 156 27.80 -18.00 12.04
C LEU A 156 26.98 -19.24 11.66
N PRO A 157 25.72 -19.08 11.24
CA PRO A 157 24.89 -20.19 10.85
C PRO A 157 25.34 -20.77 9.51
N ASN A 158 25.12 -22.07 9.31
CA ASN A 158 25.35 -22.72 8.03
C ASN A 158 24.18 -22.43 7.09
N ILE A 159 24.30 -21.34 6.32
CA ILE A 159 23.27 -20.85 5.38
C ILE A 159 23.79 -20.79 3.95
N THR A 160 22.89 -20.98 3.00
CA THR A 160 23.11 -20.69 1.58
C THR A 160 22.72 -19.24 1.30
N VAL A 161 23.62 -18.45 0.70
CA VAL A 161 23.32 -17.10 0.25
C VAL A 161 23.28 -17.09 -1.28
N LEU A 162 22.11 -16.76 -1.83
CA LEU A 162 21.92 -16.64 -3.26
C LEU A 162 22.64 -15.39 -3.78
N PRO A 163 23.16 -15.40 -5.02
CA PRO A 163 23.71 -14.20 -5.64
C PRO A 163 22.65 -13.11 -5.71
N ASP A 164 23.09 -11.86 -5.75
CA ASP A 164 22.18 -10.75 -6.01
C ASP A 164 21.62 -10.93 -7.43
N GLY A 165 20.30 -11.09 -7.50
CA GLY A 165 19.59 -11.41 -8.72
C GLY A 165 18.51 -10.39 -8.93
N GLU A 166 18.65 -9.57 -9.97
CA GLU A 166 17.56 -8.72 -10.43
C GLU A 166 16.45 -9.60 -11.00
N SER A 167 15.35 -9.76 -10.27
CA SER A 167 14.11 -10.22 -10.89
C SER A 167 13.67 -9.13 -11.87
N ALA A 168 13.41 -9.49 -13.13
CA ALA A 168 12.86 -8.54 -14.09
C ALA A 168 11.58 -7.92 -13.48
N PRO A 169 11.50 -6.59 -13.36
CA PRO A 169 10.34 -5.96 -12.76
C PRO A 169 9.10 -6.30 -13.58
N GLN A 170 7.99 -6.58 -12.90
CA GLN A 170 6.70 -6.71 -13.57
C GLN A 170 6.37 -5.35 -14.20
N VAL A 171 6.19 -5.34 -15.51
CA VAL A 171 5.92 -4.13 -16.28
C VAL A 171 4.41 -3.89 -16.32
N PHE A 172 3.98 -2.69 -15.96
CA PHE A 172 2.58 -2.29 -16.04
C PHE A 172 2.10 -2.30 -17.50
N SER A 173 0.89 -2.84 -17.74
CA SER A 173 0.27 -2.85 -19.06
C SER A 173 -1.08 -2.13 -19.04
N LYS A 174 -1.14 -0.94 -19.65
CA LYS A 174 -2.38 -0.16 -19.77
C LYS A 174 -3.48 -0.91 -20.54
N SER A 175 -3.12 -1.65 -21.58
CA SER A 175 -4.09 -2.43 -22.35
C SER A 175 -4.67 -3.57 -21.51
N LEU A 176 -3.83 -4.24 -20.71
CA LEU A 176 -4.28 -5.27 -19.78
C LEU A 176 -5.18 -4.67 -18.68
N ALA A 177 -4.87 -3.47 -18.18
CA ALA A 177 -5.75 -2.77 -17.24
C ALA A 177 -7.15 -2.53 -17.82
N ALA A 178 -7.24 -2.14 -19.10
CA ALA A 178 -8.51 -2.01 -19.80
C ALA A 178 -9.22 -3.36 -19.99
N ASP A 179 -8.49 -4.43 -20.33
CA ASP A 179 -9.08 -5.78 -20.48
C ASP A 179 -9.66 -6.30 -19.15
N ILE A 180 -8.94 -6.09 -18.05
CA ILE A 180 -9.40 -6.44 -16.70
C ILE A 180 -10.61 -5.60 -16.31
N ALA A 181 -10.57 -4.29 -16.56
CA ALA A 181 -11.69 -3.39 -16.26
C ALA A 181 -12.94 -3.76 -17.07
N GLU A 182 -12.80 -4.04 -18.37
CA GLU A 182 -13.89 -4.48 -19.23
C GLU A 182 -14.49 -5.81 -18.74
N ALA A 183 -13.64 -6.78 -18.38
CA ALA A 183 -14.08 -8.06 -17.87
C ALA A 183 -14.82 -7.95 -16.53
N LEU A 184 -14.32 -7.13 -15.59
CA LEU A 184 -14.97 -6.91 -14.30
C LEU A 184 -16.26 -6.11 -14.45
N ALA A 185 -16.23 -5.00 -15.18
CA ALA A 185 -17.40 -4.17 -15.43
C ALA A 185 -18.52 -4.95 -16.13
N GLY A 186 -18.18 -5.81 -17.08
CA GLY A 186 -19.13 -6.68 -17.79
C GLY A 186 -19.84 -7.71 -16.91
N LYS A 187 -19.31 -8.02 -15.72
CA LYS A 187 -20.00 -8.88 -14.73
C LYS A 187 -21.09 -8.15 -13.95
N ASN A 188 -21.14 -6.83 -14.01
CA ASN A 188 -21.98 -5.99 -13.14
C ASN A 188 -21.73 -6.28 -11.65
N VAL A 189 -20.45 -6.22 -11.25
CA VAL A 189 -20.03 -6.37 -9.85
C VAL A 189 -20.80 -5.38 -8.98
N THR A 190 -21.43 -5.89 -7.93
CA THR A 190 -22.23 -5.10 -6.99
C THR A 190 -21.40 -4.70 -5.78
N GLY A 191 -21.57 -3.47 -5.28
CA GLY A 191 -20.89 -2.97 -4.09
C GLY A 191 -21.43 -3.54 -2.78
N GLU A 192 -21.69 -4.85 -2.73
CA GLU A 192 -22.33 -5.56 -1.62
C GLU A 192 -21.38 -6.62 -1.03
N LYS A 193 -21.47 -6.91 0.27
CA LYS A 193 -20.56 -7.87 0.94
C LYS A 193 -20.62 -9.29 0.37
N SER A 194 -21.75 -9.66 -0.22
CA SER A 194 -21.94 -10.97 -0.85
C SER A 194 -21.20 -11.10 -2.19
N ASP A 195 -20.77 -10.00 -2.79
CA ASP A 195 -20.07 -10.01 -4.07
C ASP A 195 -18.56 -10.18 -3.84
N THR A 196 -18.04 -11.34 -4.23
CA THR A 196 -16.65 -11.69 -4.00
C THR A 196 -15.67 -10.84 -4.81
N ASP A 197 -16.07 -10.35 -5.98
CA ASP A 197 -15.19 -9.51 -6.80
C ASP A 197 -15.10 -8.10 -6.21
N PHE A 198 -16.21 -7.56 -5.68
CA PHE A 198 -16.18 -6.32 -4.91
C PHE A 198 -15.32 -6.41 -3.66
N MET A 199 -15.45 -7.50 -2.88
CA MET A 199 -14.64 -7.70 -1.68
C MET A 199 -13.13 -7.77 -2.01
N LYS A 200 -12.76 -8.35 -3.17
CA LYS A 200 -11.37 -8.32 -3.67
C LYS A 200 -10.90 -6.91 -4.05
N ILE A 201 -11.78 -6.08 -4.61
CA ILE A 201 -11.45 -4.71 -5.02
C ILE A 201 -11.17 -3.82 -3.81
N ILE A 202 -11.91 -3.97 -2.71
CA ILE A 202 -11.76 -3.08 -1.54
C ILE A 202 -10.73 -3.57 -0.51
N ARG A 203 -10.26 -4.83 -0.60
CA ARG A 203 -9.36 -5.45 0.41
C ARG A 203 -8.03 -4.72 0.64
N TYR A 204 -7.59 -3.87 -0.31
CA TYR A 204 -6.36 -3.07 -0.16
C TYR A 204 -6.45 -2.04 0.97
N TYR A 205 -7.67 -1.71 1.42
CA TYR A 205 -7.92 -0.70 2.43
C TYR A 205 -8.44 -1.40 3.70
N PRO A 206 -7.58 -1.63 4.70
CA PRO A 206 -7.80 -2.63 5.76
C PRO A 206 -8.76 -2.19 6.87
N GLU A 207 -9.30 -0.97 6.83
CA GLU A 207 -10.20 -0.46 7.86
C GLU A 207 -11.56 -1.17 7.84
N ASP A 208 -12.09 -1.56 9.00
CA ASP A 208 -13.40 -2.23 9.08
C ASP A 208 -14.55 -1.34 8.56
N SER A 209 -14.37 0.00 8.59
CA SER A 209 -15.30 0.98 8.06
C SER A 209 -15.24 1.13 6.52
N ILE A 210 -14.30 0.48 5.84
CA ILE A 210 -14.10 0.68 4.39
C ILE A 210 -15.34 0.35 3.57
N PHE A 211 -16.04 -0.71 3.95
CA PHE A 211 -17.24 -1.16 3.22
C PHE A 211 -18.31 -0.07 3.22
N GLU A 212 -18.63 0.49 4.39
CA GLU A 212 -19.62 1.57 4.51
C GLU A 212 -19.09 2.86 3.86
N GLY A 213 -17.81 3.16 4.01
CA GLY A 213 -17.18 4.37 3.45
C GLY A 213 -17.08 4.38 1.92
N LEU A 214 -17.14 3.21 1.27
CA LEU A 214 -17.11 3.09 -0.20
C LEU A 214 -18.47 2.76 -0.81
N LYS A 215 -19.54 2.74 -0.01
CA LYS A 215 -20.90 2.54 -0.53
C LYS A 215 -21.22 3.62 -1.56
N ASN A 216 -21.56 3.21 -2.77
CA ASN A 216 -21.76 4.10 -3.92
C ASN A 216 -20.55 4.99 -4.27
N GLY A 217 -19.35 4.69 -3.78
CA GLY A 217 -18.15 5.53 -3.91
C GLY A 217 -16.88 4.78 -4.30
N TRP A 218 -17.01 3.57 -4.86
CA TRP A 218 -15.90 2.65 -5.07
C TRP A 218 -15.28 2.70 -6.48
N CYS A 219 -15.61 3.70 -7.30
CA CYS A 219 -15.06 3.84 -8.65
C CYS A 219 -13.53 3.94 -8.68
N ALA A 220 -12.91 4.70 -7.77
CA ALA A 220 -11.46 4.81 -7.69
C ALA A 220 -10.79 3.54 -7.15
N ALA A 221 -11.43 2.82 -6.22
CA ALA A 221 -10.96 1.50 -5.77
C ALA A 221 -10.98 0.47 -6.91
N PHE A 222 -12.02 0.50 -7.76
CA PHE A 222 -12.10 -0.32 -8.97
C PHE A 222 -10.94 -0.05 -9.94
N VAL A 223 -10.67 1.22 -10.25
CA VAL A 223 -9.53 1.60 -11.11
C VAL A 223 -8.21 1.13 -10.50
N TYR A 224 -8.01 1.33 -9.20
CA TYR A 224 -6.83 0.88 -8.48
C TYR A 224 -6.62 -0.63 -8.59
N HIS A 225 -7.67 -1.41 -8.34
CA HIS A 225 -7.61 -2.86 -8.48
C HIS A 225 -7.21 -3.28 -9.90
N CYS A 226 -7.86 -2.71 -10.93
CA CYS A 226 -7.57 -3.05 -12.33
C CYS A 226 -6.11 -2.73 -12.71
N CYS A 227 -5.59 -1.59 -12.26
CA CYS A 227 -4.21 -1.21 -12.53
C CYS A 227 -3.21 -2.13 -11.82
N LEU A 228 -3.46 -2.51 -10.56
CA LEU A 228 -2.59 -3.42 -9.81
C LEU A 228 -2.56 -4.82 -10.43
N GLU A 229 -3.71 -5.37 -10.81
CA GLU A 229 -3.79 -6.68 -11.50
C GLU A 229 -3.11 -6.63 -12.88
N ALA A 230 -3.02 -5.44 -13.49
CA ALA A 230 -2.27 -5.19 -14.72
C ALA A 230 -0.76 -4.94 -14.51
N GLY A 231 -0.25 -5.15 -13.29
CA GLY A 231 1.17 -5.04 -12.96
C GLY A 231 1.62 -3.68 -12.42
N LEU A 232 0.70 -2.76 -12.12
CA LEU A 232 1.08 -1.48 -11.49
C LEU A 232 1.54 -1.72 -10.05
N VAL A 233 2.78 -1.33 -9.76
CA VAL A 233 3.32 -1.33 -8.40
C VAL A 233 3.11 0.07 -7.81
N LEU A 234 2.07 0.27 -7.03
CA LEU A 234 1.73 1.57 -6.43
C LEU A 234 1.15 1.34 -5.02
N PRO A 235 1.64 2.03 -3.97
CA PRO A 235 1.01 1.96 -2.64
C PRO A 235 -0.39 2.58 -2.64
N ILE A 236 -1.20 2.29 -1.62
CA ILE A 236 -2.56 2.83 -1.47
C ILE A 236 -2.61 4.36 -1.30
N ARG A 237 -1.45 4.99 -1.02
CA ARG A 237 -1.29 6.44 -0.84
C ARG A 237 0.14 6.86 -1.16
N VAL A 238 0.31 7.84 -2.05
CA VAL A 238 1.62 8.47 -2.33
C VAL A 238 1.48 9.98 -2.55
N PRO A 239 2.42 10.82 -2.06
CA PRO A 239 3.49 10.45 -1.12
C PRO A 239 2.94 10.11 0.28
N HIS A 240 3.68 9.29 1.01
CA HIS A 240 3.35 8.89 2.38
C HIS A 240 4.60 8.90 3.28
N THR A 241 5.10 10.10 3.57
CA THR A 241 6.23 10.34 4.49
C THR A 241 5.78 11.19 5.67
N ALA A 242 6.57 11.27 6.74
CA ALA A 242 6.31 12.18 7.85
C ALA A 242 6.35 13.66 7.42
N HIS A 243 7.13 13.97 6.37
CA HIS A 243 7.25 15.31 5.81
C HIS A 243 6.08 15.69 4.89
N LYS A 244 5.64 14.78 4.00
CA LYS A 244 4.53 15.02 3.05
C LYS A 244 3.63 13.80 2.97
N VAL A 245 2.36 13.99 3.32
CA VAL A 245 1.32 12.97 3.17
C VAL A 245 0.29 13.49 2.16
N ALA A 246 0.01 12.70 1.11
CA ALA A 246 -1.01 13.03 0.12
C ALA A 246 -2.38 13.24 0.76
N ASN A 247 -3.23 14.09 0.22
CA ASN A 247 -4.53 14.39 0.84
C ASN A 247 -5.50 13.19 0.83
N ALA A 248 -5.41 12.35 -0.20
CA ALA A 248 -6.30 11.22 -0.41
C ALA A 248 -5.51 9.94 -0.74
N ARG A 249 -6.16 8.81 -0.54
CA ARG A 249 -5.73 7.48 -0.99
C ARG A 249 -6.29 7.19 -2.38
N PHE A 250 -5.81 6.14 -3.03
CA PHE A 250 -6.27 5.74 -4.37
C PHE A 250 -7.66 5.08 -4.42
N ASN A 251 -8.36 4.92 -3.28
CA ASN A 251 -9.80 4.65 -3.27
C ASN A 251 -10.64 5.93 -3.42
N GLY A 252 -10.01 7.11 -3.49
CA GLY A 252 -10.66 8.38 -3.81
C GLY A 252 -10.11 8.99 -5.09
N VAL A 253 -11.00 9.61 -5.88
CA VAL A 253 -10.64 10.25 -7.16
C VAL A 253 -9.56 11.31 -6.99
N GLY A 254 -9.58 12.06 -5.88
CA GLY A 254 -8.57 13.07 -5.58
C GLY A 254 -7.15 12.51 -5.44
N GLY A 255 -7.00 11.25 -4.99
CA GLY A 255 -5.69 10.61 -4.90
C GLY A 255 -5.08 10.40 -6.29
N TRP A 256 -5.91 9.95 -7.24
CA TRP A 256 -5.51 9.79 -8.64
C TRP A 256 -5.18 11.12 -9.30
N TYR A 257 -6.04 12.13 -9.12
CA TYR A 257 -5.84 13.45 -9.70
C TYR A 257 -4.56 14.12 -9.17
N ASP A 258 -4.42 14.22 -7.84
CA ASP A 258 -3.26 14.87 -7.21
C ASP A 258 -1.95 14.15 -7.62
N TRP A 259 -1.94 12.81 -7.61
CA TRP A 259 -0.78 12.02 -8.05
C TRP A 259 -0.47 12.20 -9.54
N GLY A 260 -1.48 12.17 -10.39
CA GLY A 260 -1.32 12.36 -11.83
C GLY A 260 -0.78 13.74 -12.18
N MET A 261 -1.24 14.78 -11.47
CA MET A 261 -0.72 16.15 -11.61
C MET A 261 0.72 16.27 -11.14
N ASP A 262 1.03 15.80 -9.92
CA ASP A 262 2.38 15.87 -9.34
C ASP A 262 3.41 15.08 -10.17
N SER A 263 2.98 14.00 -10.83
CA SER A 263 3.85 13.13 -11.64
C SER A 263 3.92 13.52 -13.12
N GLY A 264 3.15 14.51 -13.57
CA GLY A 264 3.07 14.89 -14.99
C GLY A 264 2.35 13.88 -15.89
N TYR A 265 1.50 13.03 -15.30
CA TYR A 265 0.70 12.01 -16.01
C TYR A 265 -0.74 12.44 -16.27
N CYS A 266 -1.13 13.64 -15.81
CA CYS A 266 -2.46 14.20 -16.01
C CYS A 266 -2.51 15.10 -17.26
N PHE A 267 -3.47 14.85 -18.13
CA PHE A 267 -3.62 15.51 -19.42
C PHE A 267 -5.05 16.04 -19.61
N PHE A 268 -5.20 17.20 -20.25
CA PHE A 268 -6.51 17.81 -20.49
C PHE A 268 -6.85 17.83 -21.98
N VAL A 269 -8.14 17.69 -22.31
CA VAL A 269 -8.65 17.75 -23.69
C VAL A 269 -8.29 19.08 -24.38
N LYS A 270 -8.38 20.19 -23.63
CA LYS A 270 -8.04 21.54 -24.12
C LYS A 270 -6.60 21.68 -24.63
N ASP A 271 -5.70 20.79 -24.20
CA ASP A 271 -4.30 20.77 -24.59
C ASP A 271 -4.05 19.85 -25.80
N GLY A 272 -5.12 19.36 -26.46
CA GLY A 272 -5.04 18.51 -27.65
C GLY A 272 -4.73 17.04 -27.35
N PHE A 273 -4.96 16.59 -26.12
CA PHE A 273 -4.72 15.20 -25.74
C PHE A 273 -5.78 14.26 -26.34
N THR A 274 -5.33 13.19 -26.99
CA THR A 274 -6.18 12.12 -27.50
C THR A 274 -6.10 10.91 -26.56
N PRO A 275 -7.22 10.50 -25.93
CA PRO A 275 -7.22 9.34 -25.05
C PRO A 275 -6.99 8.04 -25.84
N GLU A 276 -6.48 7.04 -25.16
CA GLU A 276 -6.24 5.70 -25.68
C GLU A 276 -6.85 4.65 -24.74
N ARG A 277 -7.06 3.43 -25.25
CA ARG A 277 -7.45 2.30 -24.41
C ARG A 277 -6.45 2.13 -23.25
N GLY A 278 -6.98 2.03 -22.03
CA GLY A 278 -6.19 1.90 -20.81
C GLY A 278 -5.84 3.23 -20.14
N ASP A 279 -6.09 4.37 -20.77
CA ASP A 279 -6.06 5.64 -20.06
C ASP A 279 -7.18 5.68 -19.02
N ILE A 280 -6.92 6.39 -17.93
CA ILE A 280 -7.91 6.62 -16.89
C ILE A 280 -8.59 7.95 -17.18
N VAL A 281 -9.92 8.00 -17.14
CA VAL A 281 -10.70 9.23 -17.29
C VAL A 281 -11.18 9.68 -15.92
N VAL A 282 -10.99 10.96 -15.59
CA VAL A 282 -11.52 11.61 -14.40
C VAL A 282 -12.59 12.60 -14.85
N TYR A 283 -13.77 12.48 -14.24
CA TYR A 283 -14.93 13.29 -14.60
C TYR A 283 -15.08 14.52 -13.73
N ASN A 284 -15.77 15.50 -14.30
CA ASN A 284 -16.12 16.76 -13.68
C ASN A 284 -17.61 16.78 -13.33
N ASP A 285 -17.89 16.69 -12.03
CA ASP A 285 -19.19 16.89 -11.43
C ASP A 285 -20.37 16.06 -12.00
N ILE A 286 -20.13 14.83 -12.46
CA ILE A 286 -21.17 13.98 -13.07
C ILE A 286 -22.11 13.29 -12.07
N ILE A 287 -21.71 13.16 -10.80
CA ILE A 287 -22.56 12.64 -9.73
C ILE A 287 -23.55 13.75 -9.33
N PRO A 288 -24.87 13.46 -9.26
CA PRO A 288 -25.86 14.47 -8.86
C PRO A 288 -25.58 15.09 -7.49
N LYS A 289 -25.90 16.37 -7.30
CA LYS A 289 -25.58 17.13 -6.08
C LYS A 289 -26.20 16.51 -4.81
N GLU A 290 -27.38 15.92 -4.93
CA GLU A 290 -28.07 15.21 -3.85
C GLU A 290 -27.32 13.95 -3.37
N ASN A 291 -26.40 13.43 -4.18
CA ASN A 291 -25.57 12.26 -3.89
C ASN A 291 -24.13 12.64 -3.53
N LYS A 292 -23.84 13.94 -3.37
CA LYS A 292 -22.51 14.46 -3.03
C LYS A 292 -22.48 14.98 -1.60
N GLU A 293 -21.30 14.89 -1.00
CA GLU A 293 -21.01 15.63 0.22
C GLU A 293 -21.02 17.15 -0.04
N GLU A 294 -21.39 17.92 0.97
CA GLU A 294 -21.37 19.38 0.89
C GLU A 294 -19.92 19.87 0.67
N ASN A 295 -19.70 20.66 -0.39
CA ASN A 295 -18.38 21.11 -0.84
C ASN A 295 -17.47 20.02 -1.44
N SER A 296 -18.03 18.96 -2.03
CA SER A 296 -17.26 18.00 -2.83
C SER A 296 -16.41 18.71 -3.89
N LYS A 297 -15.17 18.24 -4.07
CA LYS A 297 -14.31 18.70 -5.18
C LYS A 297 -14.93 18.32 -6.52
N TRP A 298 -14.53 19.04 -7.57
CA TRP A 298 -15.02 18.85 -8.93
C TRP A 298 -14.79 17.43 -9.49
N HIS A 299 -13.70 16.77 -9.07
CA HIS A 299 -13.31 15.43 -9.51
C HIS A 299 -14.09 14.35 -8.74
N ASP A 300 -15.28 14.00 -9.21
CA ASP A 300 -16.22 13.18 -8.43
C ASP A 300 -16.33 11.73 -8.91
N HIS A 301 -15.88 11.43 -10.13
CA HIS A 301 -15.92 10.08 -10.68
C HIS A 301 -14.70 9.74 -11.55
N ILE A 302 -14.47 8.44 -11.74
CA ILE A 302 -13.32 7.94 -12.49
C ILE A 302 -13.64 6.60 -13.16
N GLY A 303 -13.00 6.33 -14.30
CA GLY A 303 -13.13 5.08 -15.05
C GLY A 303 -11.91 4.78 -15.93
N ILE A 304 -11.91 3.63 -16.59
CA ILE A 304 -10.87 3.24 -17.55
C ILE A 304 -11.45 3.27 -18.96
N VAL A 305 -10.74 3.94 -19.87
CA VAL A 305 -11.11 4.05 -21.29
C VAL A 305 -10.91 2.71 -21.98
N LEU A 306 -11.96 2.21 -22.63
CA LEU A 306 -11.95 0.97 -23.42
C LEU A 306 -11.80 1.25 -24.91
N SER A 307 -12.44 2.31 -25.39
CA SER A 307 -12.29 2.87 -26.73
C SER A 307 -12.76 4.32 -26.76
N CYS A 308 -12.34 5.07 -27.78
CA CYS A 308 -12.76 6.44 -27.99
C CYS A 308 -12.96 6.72 -29.48
N ASP A 309 -13.95 7.55 -29.78
CA ASP A 309 -14.11 8.23 -31.06
C ASP A 309 -14.17 9.75 -30.85
N SER A 310 -14.47 10.51 -31.91
CA SER A 310 -14.47 11.97 -31.85
C SER A 310 -15.56 12.57 -30.96
N GLU A 311 -16.62 11.81 -30.65
CA GLU A 311 -17.80 12.32 -29.92
C GLU A 311 -18.03 11.58 -28.60
N SER A 312 -17.42 10.42 -28.40
CA SER A 312 -17.73 9.55 -27.28
C SER A 312 -16.59 8.62 -26.84
N LEU A 313 -16.68 8.21 -25.58
CA LEU A 313 -15.83 7.20 -24.95
C LEU A 313 -16.67 5.99 -24.59
N ILE A 314 -16.12 4.79 -24.78
CA ILE A 314 -16.57 3.60 -24.06
C ILE A 314 -15.66 3.43 -22.86
N VAL A 315 -16.25 3.31 -21.67
CA VAL A 315 -15.53 3.28 -20.39
C VAL A 315 -16.02 2.16 -19.50
N ALA A 316 -15.11 1.55 -18.74
CA ALA A 316 -15.42 0.68 -17.62
C ALA A 316 -15.35 1.47 -16.32
N GLU A 317 -16.42 1.44 -15.53
CA GLU A 317 -16.54 2.19 -14.28
C GLU A 317 -16.95 1.26 -13.13
N GLY A 318 -16.44 1.54 -11.93
CA GLY A 318 -16.80 0.77 -10.73
C GLY A 318 -18.15 1.15 -10.13
N ASN A 319 -18.65 2.37 -10.33
CA ASN A 319 -19.94 2.79 -9.76
C ASN A 319 -20.74 3.60 -10.76
N VAL A 320 -21.50 2.91 -11.60
CA VAL A 320 -22.30 3.51 -12.66
C VAL A 320 -23.50 4.23 -12.08
N ASP A 321 -23.67 5.50 -12.46
CA ASP A 321 -24.82 6.34 -12.11
C ASP A 321 -25.20 6.34 -10.62
N ASN A 322 -24.22 6.16 -9.74
CA ASN A 322 -24.45 6.04 -8.30
C ASN A 322 -25.36 4.85 -7.88
N LYS A 323 -25.39 3.77 -8.68
CA LYS A 323 -26.24 2.57 -8.46
C LYS A 323 -25.54 1.46 -7.69
N ASN A 324 -24.35 1.70 -7.15
CA ASN A 324 -23.53 0.71 -6.44
C ASN A 324 -23.17 -0.52 -7.28
N VAL A 325 -22.97 -0.34 -8.59
CA VAL A 325 -22.69 -1.44 -9.52
C VAL A 325 -21.68 -0.99 -10.57
N SER A 326 -20.75 -1.87 -10.93
CA SER A 326 -19.84 -1.62 -12.06
C SER A 326 -20.58 -1.74 -13.39
N GLY A 327 -20.03 -1.15 -14.44
CA GLY A 327 -20.61 -1.32 -15.77
C GLY A 327 -19.80 -0.66 -16.88
N ILE A 328 -20.15 -1.01 -18.10
CA ILE A 328 -19.58 -0.43 -19.32
C ILE A 328 -20.57 0.60 -19.86
N LEU A 329 -20.10 1.82 -20.07
CA LEU A 329 -20.93 2.94 -20.51
C LEU A 329 -20.36 3.59 -21.75
N LYS A 330 -21.26 4.18 -22.52
CA LYS A 330 -20.91 5.20 -23.51
C LYS A 330 -21.07 6.57 -22.87
N ARG A 331 -20.00 7.35 -22.78
CA ARG A 331 -19.97 8.73 -22.26
C ARG A 331 -19.69 9.68 -23.41
N THR A 332 -20.34 10.83 -23.42
CA THR A 332 -20.06 11.89 -24.41
C THR A 332 -18.73 12.56 -24.08
N CYS A 333 -17.94 12.90 -25.11
CA CYS A 333 -16.73 13.72 -24.96
C CYS A 333 -17.11 15.21 -24.88
N ASP A 334 -17.64 15.65 -23.75
CA ASP A 334 -18.07 17.04 -23.51
C ASP A 334 -17.37 17.65 -22.27
N ASP A 335 -17.97 18.70 -21.70
CA ASP A 335 -17.46 19.42 -20.52
C ASP A 335 -17.52 18.62 -19.21
N THR A 336 -18.10 17.42 -19.25
CA THR A 336 -18.06 16.46 -18.14
C THR A 336 -16.72 15.72 -18.04
N ILE A 337 -15.88 15.76 -19.08
CA ILE A 337 -14.52 15.21 -19.03
C ILE A 337 -13.60 16.23 -18.36
N GLY A 338 -13.11 15.91 -17.17
CA GLY A 338 -12.17 16.76 -16.45
C GLY A 338 -10.74 16.62 -16.98
N CYS A 339 -10.20 15.41 -16.91
CA CYS A 339 -8.86 15.10 -17.40
C CYS A 339 -8.68 13.59 -17.66
N TYR A 340 -7.58 13.24 -18.30
CA TYR A 340 -7.10 11.87 -18.41
C TYR A 340 -5.83 11.68 -17.61
N ILE A 341 -5.61 10.47 -17.11
CA ILE A 341 -4.34 10.05 -16.52
C ILE A 341 -3.78 8.92 -17.38
N ARG A 342 -2.59 9.16 -17.96
CA ARG A 342 -1.86 8.16 -18.74
C ARG A 342 -0.62 7.72 -17.97
N ILE A 343 -0.71 6.56 -17.35
CA ILE A 343 0.41 5.94 -16.63
C ILE A 343 1.41 5.40 -17.66
N PRO A 344 2.71 5.76 -17.57
CA PRO A 344 3.69 5.28 -18.52
C PRO A 344 3.96 3.77 -18.34
N GLN A 345 4.29 3.09 -19.43
CA GLN A 345 4.52 1.64 -19.43
C GLN A 345 5.75 1.25 -18.59
N ASP A 346 6.76 2.12 -18.57
CA ASP A 346 7.98 1.99 -17.78
C ASP A 346 7.83 2.62 -16.37
N TYR A 347 6.61 2.90 -15.91
CA TYR A 347 6.39 3.35 -14.54
C TYR A 347 7.01 2.37 -13.54
N SER A 348 7.84 2.91 -12.66
CA SER A 348 8.39 2.20 -11.52
C SER A 348 8.16 3.07 -10.30
N TYR A 349 7.52 2.51 -9.28
CA TYR A 349 7.49 3.16 -7.97
C TYR A 349 8.91 3.17 -7.42
N ASP A 350 9.43 4.31 -6.98
CA ASP A 350 10.80 4.40 -6.44
C ASP A 350 10.81 4.84 -4.96
N GLY A 351 9.65 4.85 -4.32
CA GLY A 351 9.48 5.38 -2.96
C GLY A 351 10.23 4.61 -1.88
N TRP A 352 10.88 3.49 -2.20
CA TRP A 352 11.87 2.84 -1.33
C TRP A 352 13.18 3.62 -1.19
N LYS A 353 13.48 4.54 -2.12
CA LYS A 353 14.63 5.44 -2.05
C LYS A 353 14.34 6.68 -1.20
N ILE A 354 13.10 6.89 -0.78
CA ILE A 354 12.69 8.06 -0.02
C ILE A 354 12.78 7.73 1.46
N ASP A 355 13.52 8.55 2.20
CA ASP A 355 13.56 8.48 3.65
C ASP A 355 12.21 8.95 4.23
N TYR A 356 11.55 8.07 4.97
CA TYR A 356 10.23 8.34 5.55
C TYR A 356 10.17 9.61 6.41
N LYS A 357 11.23 9.95 7.15
CA LYS A 357 11.19 11.07 8.11
C LYS A 357 11.40 12.41 7.43
N THR A 358 12.38 12.46 6.53
CA THR A 358 12.81 13.70 5.87
C THR A 358 12.09 13.94 4.54
N GLY A 359 11.67 12.87 3.85
CA GLY A 359 11.17 12.93 2.47
C GLY A 359 12.28 13.09 1.43
N GLU A 360 13.56 13.08 1.84
CA GLU A 360 14.71 13.18 0.95
C GLU A 360 15.06 11.82 0.33
N ILE A 361 15.73 11.85 -0.82
CA ILE A 361 16.23 10.64 -1.46
C ILE A 361 17.47 10.16 -0.70
N LYS A 362 17.43 8.94 -0.16
CA LYS A 362 18.52 8.27 0.55
C LYS A 362 18.87 6.98 -0.19
N THR A 363 20.10 6.90 -0.69
CA THR A 363 20.57 5.78 -1.54
C THR A 363 21.77 5.05 -0.95
N VAL A 364 22.01 5.15 0.36
CA VAL A 364 23.15 4.47 0.99
C VAL A 364 22.92 2.96 0.90
N ASP A 365 23.74 2.29 0.09
CA ASP A 365 23.70 0.84 -0.07
C ASP A 365 24.22 0.17 1.22
N TYR A 366 23.54 -0.88 1.66
CA TYR A 366 23.95 -1.66 2.83
C TYR A 366 25.38 -2.19 2.73
N MET A 367 25.87 -2.45 1.51
CA MET A 367 27.23 -2.95 1.29
C MET A 367 28.32 -1.89 1.46
N GLU A 368 27.97 -0.61 1.53
CA GLU A 368 28.91 0.50 1.74
C GLU A 368 29.13 0.85 3.23
N ARG A 369 28.48 0.10 4.15
CA ARG A 369 28.48 0.35 5.60
C ARG A 369 29.70 -0.21 6.35
#